data_AF-A0A7V0WD33-F1
#
_entry.id   AF-A0A7V0WD33-F1
#
_cell.length_a   1.000
_cell.length_b   1.000
_cell.length_c   1.000
_cell.angle_alpha   90.00
_cell.angle_beta   90.00
_cell.angle_gamma   90.00
#
_symmetry.space_group_name_H-M   'P 1'
#
loop_
_entity.id
_entity.type
_entity.pdbx_description
1 polymer ?
#
loop_
_entity_poly.entity_id
_entity_poly.type
_entity_poly.pdbx_seq_one_letter_code
_entity_poly.pdbx_strand_id
1 'polypeptide(L)'
;MIKITWDHGFNRVYKKKVKNDQKVKEQTLVKLLTVSLDTGESEVIALSIETGADLILLDDSEAREIARLYGFKITGTLGILLKAKKDGKINSLKTILMQLKETGFWIDDDLQY
;
A
#
# COMPACT_ATOMS: atom_id res chain seq x y z
N MET A 1 -10.54 -1.89 11.45
CA MET A 1 -9.44 -2.86 11.52
C MET A 1 -9.03 -3.23 10.10
N ILE A 2 -8.09 -2.51 9.47
CA ILE A 2 -7.42 -2.97 8.25
C ILE A 2 -6.23 -3.81 8.72
N LYS A 3 -6.54 -5.03 9.11
CA LYS A 3 -5.54 -6.03 9.48
C LYS A 3 -5.27 -6.88 8.24
N ILE A 4 -4.16 -6.62 7.56
CA ILE A 4 -3.64 -7.53 6.53
C ILE A 4 -2.98 -8.70 7.27
N THR A 5 -3.79 -9.70 7.64
CA THR A 5 -3.28 -10.98 8.19
C THR A 5 -3.24 -12.02 7.09
N TRP A 6 -2.13 -12.74 7.02
CA TRP A 6 -1.82 -13.74 6.01
C TRP A 6 -2.15 -15.14 6.54
N ASP A 7 -3.25 -15.71 6.06
CA ASP A 7 -3.60 -17.12 6.25
C ASP A 7 -3.59 -17.83 4.88
N HIS A 8 -3.23 -19.10 4.90
CA HIS A 8 -3.03 -20.02 3.78
C HIS A 8 -4.34 -20.21 3.01
N GLY A 9 -4.58 -19.33 2.05
CA GLY A 9 -5.76 -19.42 1.22
C GLY A 9 -5.92 -18.16 0.39
N PHE A 10 -5.53 -18.24 -0.88
CA PHE A 10 -5.56 -17.19 -1.90
C PHE A 10 -6.92 -16.47 -2.05
N ASN A 11 -8.01 -16.98 -1.49
CA ASN A 11 -9.37 -16.57 -1.80
C ASN A 11 -9.98 -15.47 -0.92
N ARG A 12 -9.21 -14.69 -0.15
CA ARG A 12 -9.82 -13.66 0.72
C ARG A 12 -9.05 -12.36 0.93
N VAL A 13 -8.22 -11.94 -0.03
CA VAL A 13 -7.48 -10.66 0.09
C VAL A 13 -7.89 -9.60 -0.95
N TYR A 14 -8.66 -9.94 -1.99
CA TYR A 14 -9.20 -8.94 -2.95
C TYR A 14 -10.70 -8.67 -2.82
N LYS A 15 -11.37 -9.29 -1.83
CA LYS A 15 -12.82 -9.15 -1.61
C LYS A 15 -13.23 -8.72 -0.20
N LYS A 16 -12.28 -8.24 0.61
CA LYS A 16 -12.65 -7.32 1.69
C LYS A 16 -12.46 -5.95 1.07
N LYS A 17 -13.56 -5.36 0.59
CA LYS A 17 -13.65 -3.97 0.12
C LYS A 17 -12.54 -3.15 0.79
N VAL A 18 -11.71 -2.47 0.00
CA VAL A 18 -11.22 -1.15 0.43
C VAL A 18 -12.50 -0.44 0.81
N LYS A 19 -12.84 -0.44 2.11
CA LYS A 19 -14.00 0.29 2.58
C LYS A 19 -13.53 1.73 2.48
N ASN A 20 -13.80 2.33 1.33
CA ASN A 20 -13.91 3.76 1.17
C ASN A 20 -14.94 4.36 2.16
N ASP A 21 -15.65 3.51 2.92
CA ASP A 21 -16.63 3.85 3.95
C ASP A 21 -16.08 3.81 5.40
N GLN A 22 -14.81 3.42 5.64
CA GLN A 22 -14.24 3.55 6.99
C GLN A 22 -13.72 4.98 7.17
N LYS A 23 -14.59 5.85 7.69
CA LYS A 23 -14.17 7.17 8.14
C LYS A 23 -13.12 7.03 9.24
N VAL A 24 -11.97 7.65 9.03
CA VAL A 24 -10.95 7.86 10.06
C VAL A 24 -11.60 8.59 11.23
N LYS A 25 -11.45 8.06 12.44
CA LYS A 25 -12.03 8.68 13.65
C LYS A 25 -11.17 9.87 14.08
N GLU A 26 -9.85 9.73 13.96
CA GLU A 26 -8.86 10.72 14.34
C GLU A 26 -8.61 11.74 13.24
N GLN A 27 -9.61 12.59 13.05
CA GLN A 27 -9.57 13.72 12.11
C GLN A 27 -8.47 14.75 12.45
N THR A 28 -8.06 14.83 13.73
CA THR A 28 -6.95 15.71 14.15
C THR A 28 -5.61 15.21 13.59
N LEU A 29 -5.39 13.90 13.61
CA LEU A 29 -4.17 13.31 13.06
C LEU A 29 -4.12 13.47 11.54
N VAL A 30 -5.24 13.24 10.86
CA VAL A 30 -5.34 13.49 9.40
C VAL A 30 -4.97 14.93 9.09
N LYS A 31 -5.55 15.91 9.79
CA LYS A 31 -5.24 17.35 9.59
C LYS A 31 -3.76 17.68 9.81
N LEU A 32 -3.13 17.06 10.81
CA LEU A 32 -1.70 17.27 11.08
C LEU A 32 -0.83 16.71 9.95
N LEU A 33 -1.15 15.50 9.48
CA LEU A 33 -0.42 14.84 8.39
C LEU A 33 -0.61 15.57 7.05
N THR A 34 -1.79 16.15 6.80
CA THR A 34 -2.06 16.91 5.57
C THR A 34 -1.24 18.19 5.41
N VAL A 35 -0.47 18.59 6.43
CA VAL A 35 0.54 19.66 6.29
C VAL A 35 1.67 19.24 5.35
N SER A 36 1.96 17.94 5.26
CA SER A 36 3.08 17.39 4.50
C SER A 36 2.68 16.33 3.47
N LEU A 37 1.51 15.70 3.63
CA LEU A 37 1.01 14.64 2.75
C LEU A 37 -0.30 15.06 2.09
N ASP A 38 -0.67 14.37 1.01
CA ASP A 38 -2.04 14.47 0.52
C ASP A 38 -3.05 13.84 1.52
N THR A 39 -4.32 14.19 1.34
CA THR A 39 -5.40 13.73 2.22
C THR A 39 -5.55 12.22 2.23
N GLY A 40 -5.39 11.54 1.09
CA GLY A 40 -5.53 10.09 0.98
C GLY A 40 -4.46 9.37 1.78
N GLU A 41 -3.19 9.77 1.62
CA GLU A 41 -2.08 9.15 2.36
C GLU A 41 -2.15 9.47 3.85
N SER A 42 -2.58 10.68 4.21
CA SER A 42 -2.85 11.07 5.60
C SER A 42 -3.93 10.18 6.24
N GLU A 43 -5.03 9.93 5.53
CA GLU A 43 -6.11 9.05 5.98
C GLU A 43 -5.64 7.60 6.11
N VAL A 44 -4.83 7.10 5.17
CA VAL A 44 -4.27 5.74 5.21
C VAL A 44 -3.39 5.54 6.44
N ILE A 45 -2.48 6.47 6.74
CA ILE A 45 -1.60 6.39 7.92
C ILE A 45 -2.43 6.46 9.19
N ALA A 46 -3.34 7.44 9.31
CA ALA A 46 -4.17 7.59 10.50
C ALA A 46 -5.05 6.35 10.75
N LEU A 47 -5.68 5.82 9.70
CA LEU A 47 -6.48 4.60 9.79
C LEU A 47 -5.64 3.39 10.17
N SER A 48 -4.40 3.31 9.68
CA SER A 48 -3.48 2.20 10.00
C SER A 48 -3.08 2.22 11.47
N ILE A 49 -2.86 3.41 12.04
CA ILE A 49 -2.61 3.60 13.48
C ILE A 49 -3.85 3.17 14.28
N GLU A 50 -5.03 3.70 13.95
CA GLU A 50 -6.29 3.36 14.63
C GLU A 50 -6.59 1.86 14.62
N THR A 51 -6.15 1.17 13.56
CA THR A 51 -6.49 -0.22 13.35
C THR A 51 -5.41 -1.20 13.75
N GLY A 52 -4.24 -0.73 14.16
CA GLY A 52 -3.08 -1.55 14.50
C GLY A 52 -2.60 -2.39 13.32
N ALA A 53 -2.52 -1.79 12.12
CA ALA A 53 -2.03 -2.47 10.93
C ALA A 53 -0.51 -2.69 11.02
N ASP A 54 -0.03 -3.86 10.57
CA ASP A 54 1.41 -4.16 10.54
C ASP A 54 2.09 -3.76 9.23
N LEU A 55 1.32 -3.64 8.15
CA LEU A 55 1.77 -3.38 6.77
C LEU A 55 0.84 -2.38 6.09
N ILE A 56 1.43 -1.34 5.50
CA ILE A 56 0.71 -0.30 4.76
C ILE A 56 1.17 -0.29 3.30
N LEU A 57 0.23 -0.04 2.38
CA LEU A 57 0.52 0.27 0.98
C LEU A 57 0.58 1.78 0.81
N LEU A 58 1.75 2.30 0.43
CA LEU A 58 1.98 3.72 0.15
C LEU A 58 2.82 3.82 -1.13
N ASP A 59 2.42 4.67 -2.07
CA ASP A 59 3.14 4.86 -3.33
C ASP A 59 3.93 6.18 -3.37
N ASP A 60 3.69 7.09 -2.44
CA ASP A 60 4.45 8.33 -2.26
C ASP A 60 5.67 8.18 -1.31
N SER A 61 6.79 8.86 -1.62
CA SER A 61 8.03 8.78 -0.85
C SER A 61 7.97 9.47 0.51
N GLU A 62 7.30 10.61 0.61
CA GLU A 62 7.14 11.38 1.85
C GLU A 62 6.19 10.65 2.79
N ALA A 63 5.10 10.08 2.24
CA ALA A 63 4.19 9.22 2.99
C ALA A 63 4.93 7.99 3.55
N ARG A 64 5.79 7.37 2.75
CA ARG A 64 6.64 6.25 3.18
C ARG A 64 7.55 6.63 4.33
N GLU A 65 8.22 7.77 4.25
CA GLU A 65 9.11 8.23 5.32
C GLU A 65 8.35 8.41 6.63
N ILE A 66 7.21 9.11 6.60
CA ILE A 66 6.38 9.33 7.78
C ILE A 66 5.87 8.01 8.35
N ALA A 67 5.40 7.08 7.51
CA ALA A 67 4.92 5.78 7.99
C ALA A 67 6.02 4.95 8.66
N ARG A 68 7.30 5.08 8.24
CA ARG A 68 8.43 4.44 8.94
C ARG A 68 8.63 5.00 10.33
N LEU A 69 8.42 6.30 10.54
CA LEU A 69 8.51 6.92 11.87
C LEU A 69 7.49 6.33 12.85
N TYR A 70 6.32 5.91 12.34
CA TYR A 70 5.30 5.19 13.11
C TYR A 70 5.54 3.68 13.21
N GLY A 71 6.67 3.16 12.70
CA GLY A 71 7.05 1.76 12.83
C GLY A 71 6.36 0.81 11.84
N PHE A 72 5.68 1.32 10.83
CA PHE A 72 4.98 0.47 9.86
C PHE A 72 5.96 -0.23 8.91
N LYS A 73 5.65 -1.47 8.55
CA LYS A 73 6.19 -2.07 7.33
C LYS A 73 5.46 -1.46 6.16
N ILE A 74 6.16 -1.21 5.06
CA ILE A 74 5.58 -0.56 3.89
C ILE A 74 5.80 -1.45 2.67
N THR A 75 4.78 -1.56 1.85
CA THR A 75 4.85 -2.10 0.50
C THR A 75 4.41 -1.02 -0.49
N GLY A 76 4.94 -1.09 -1.70
CA GLY A 76 4.40 -0.36 -2.85
C GLY A 76 3.73 -1.31 -3.83
N THR A 77 3.24 -0.76 -4.94
CA THR A 77 2.68 -1.54 -6.05
C THR A 77 3.62 -2.66 -6.54
N LEU A 78 4.92 -2.40 -6.67
CA LEU A 78 5.91 -3.43 -7.06
C LEU A 78 5.98 -4.59 -6.06
N GLY A 79 5.90 -4.32 -4.75
CA GLY A 79 5.92 -5.36 -3.72
C GLY A 79 4.72 -6.30 -3.83
N ILE A 80 3.55 -5.77 -4.22
CA ILE A 80 2.35 -6.56 -4.49
C ILE A 80 2.57 -7.46 -5.70
N LEU A 81 3.15 -6.94 -6.78
CA LEU A 81 3.42 -7.70 -8.00
C LEU A 81 4.48 -8.79 -7.78
N LEU A 82 5.56 -8.48 -7.06
CA LEU A 82 6.59 -9.47 -6.67
C LEU A 82 5.98 -10.61 -5.86
N LYS A 83 5.13 -10.27 -4.88
CA LYS A 83 4.40 -11.26 -4.09
C LYS A 83 3.47 -12.10 -4.97
N ALA A 84 2.75 -11.46 -5.89
CA ALA A 84 1.87 -12.16 -6.82
C ALA A 84 2.64 -13.15 -7.72
N LYS A 85 3.84 -12.78 -8.17
CA LYS A 85 4.73 -13.66 -8.94
C LYS A 85 5.20 -14.84 -8.10
N LYS A 86 5.67 -14.57 -6.87
CA LYS A 86 6.11 -15.61 -5.92
C LYS A 86 5.01 -16.61 -5.59
N ASP A 87 3.78 -16.13 -5.47
CA ASP A 87 2.61 -16.96 -5.16
C ASP A 87 2.00 -17.63 -6.41
N GLY A 88 2.63 -17.51 -7.59
CA GLY A 88 2.15 -18.11 -8.84
C GLY A 88 0.86 -17.50 -9.39
N LYS A 89 0.44 -16.32 -8.92
CA LYS A 89 -0.77 -15.62 -9.38
C LYS A 89 -0.62 -15.03 -10.77
N ILE A 90 0.60 -14.69 -11.13
CA ILE A 90 0.97 -14.08 -12.41
C ILE A 90 2.11 -14.86 -13.06
N ASN A 91 2.00 -15.04 -14.36
CA ASN A 91 2.96 -15.84 -15.13
C ASN A 91 4.26 -15.07 -15.40
N SER A 92 4.20 -13.75 -15.53
CA SER A 92 5.36 -12.92 -15.85
C SER A 92 5.25 -11.57 -15.16
N LEU A 93 6.16 -11.30 -14.22
CA LEU A 93 6.28 -9.98 -13.59
C LEU A 93 6.70 -8.94 -14.64
N LYS A 94 7.72 -9.27 -15.43
CA LYS A 94 8.26 -8.42 -16.50
C LYS A 94 7.17 -7.92 -17.46
N THR A 95 6.27 -8.80 -17.90
CA THR A 95 5.19 -8.43 -18.82
C THR A 95 4.24 -7.40 -18.20
N ILE A 96 3.88 -7.58 -16.93
CA ILE A 96 2.98 -6.65 -16.23
C ILE A 96 3.69 -5.31 -15.99
N LEU A 97 4.97 -5.31 -15.63
CA LEU A 97 5.72 -4.06 -15.46
C LEU A 97 5.83 -3.27 -16.76
N MET A 98 6.04 -3.95 -17.90
CA MET A 98 6.03 -3.30 -19.22
C MET A 98 4.66 -2.67 -19.53
N GLN A 99 3.57 -3.38 -19.26
CA GLN A 99 2.22 -2.84 -19.43
C GLN A 99 1.94 -1.64 -18.52
N LEU A 100 2.45 -1.65 -17.29
CA LEU A 100 2.32 -0.50 -16.39
C LEU A 100 3.11 0.72 -16.89
N LYS A 101 4.32 0.52 -17.43
CA LYS A 101 5.10 1.60 -18.07
C LYS A 101 4.30 2.26 -19.22
N GLU A 102 3.59 1.47 -20.02
CA GLU A 102 2.72 1.99 -21.10
C GLU A 102 1.59 2.89 -20.59
N THR A 103 1.15 2.71 -19.33
CA THR A 103 0.13 3.58 -18.70
C THR A 103 0.69 4.86 -18.07
N GLY A 104 2.00 5.10 -18.19
CA GLY A 104 2.69 6.23 -17.58
C GLY A 104 3.16 5.98 -16.14
N PHE A 105 3.13 4.73 -15.66
CA PHE A 105 3.68 4.37 -14.36
C PHE A 105 5.21 4.42 -14.41
N TRP A 106 5.83 5.25 -13.55
CA TRP A 106 7.28 5.37 -13.49
C TRP A 106 7.87 4.17 -12.74
N ILE A 107 8.84 3.50 -13.36
CA ILE A 107 9.61 2.44 -12.73
C ILE A 107 11.07 2.74 -13.02
N ASP A 108 11.88 2.81 -11.97
CA ASP A 108 13.32 2.95 -12.11
C ASP A 108 13.88 1.84 -13.00
N ASP A 109 14.66 2.24 -14.00
CA ASP A 109 15.27 1.33 -14.96
C ASP A 109 16.40 0.50 -14.31
N ASP A 110 16.95 0.96 -13.19
CA ASP A 110 17.99 0.26 -12.43
C ASP A 110 17.45 -0.84 -11.51
N LEU A 111 16.12 -0.94 -11.36
CA LEU A 111 15.50 -2.05 -10.62
C LEU A 111 15.68 -3.36 -11.40
N GLN A 112 16.55 -4.23 -10.89
CA GLN A 112 16.72 -5.59 -11.41
C GLN A 112 15.61 -6.50 -10.86
N TYR A 113 14.59 -6.80 -11.68
CA TYR A 113 13.49 -7.73 -11.41
C TYR A 113 13.42 -8.90 -12.38
#